data_AF-A0A386WP71-F1
#
_entry.id   AF-A0A386WP71-F1
#
_cell.length_a   1.000
_cell.length_b   1.000
_cell.length_c   1.000
_cell.angle_alpha   90.00
_cell.angle_beta   90.00
_cell.angle_gamma   90.00
#
_symmetry.space_group_name_H-M   'P 1'
#
loop_
_entity.id
_entity.type
_entity.pdbx_description
1 polymer ?
#
loop_
_entity_poly.entity_id
_entity_poly.type
_entity_poly.pdbx_seq_one_letter_code
_entity_poly.pdbx_strand_id
1 'polypeptide(L)'
;MPDATRAAIVRALGDLWANGCPVPAPEHQERLADVGVRRWRSVARRHRGRRPSTDQRIQDLVRGLVAAFELDRALVGPLVRDYECVARAIAGVMTSAE
;
A
#
# COMPACT_ATOMS: atom_id res chain seq x y z
N MET A 1 -14.16 4.20 12.25
CA MET A 1 -13.07 3.26 11.88
C MET A 1 -12.20 3.69 10.69
N PRO A 2 -12.68 4.32 9.60
CA PRO A 2 -11.82 4.71 8.48
C PRO A 2 -10.65 5.60 8.89
N ASP A 3 -10.90 6.55 9.80
CA ASP A 3 -9.92 7.54 10.23
C ASP A 3 -8.78 6.98 11.07
N ALA A 4 -9.07 6.10 12.03
CA ALA A 4 -8.04 5.50 12.88
C ALA A 4 -7.10 4.58 12.09
N THR A 5 -7.64 3.76 11.18
CA THR A 5 -6.83 2.92 10.29
C THR A 5 -5.97 3.77 9.36
N ARG A 6 -6.55 4.84 8.80
CA ARG A 6 -5.84 5.78 7.92
C ARG A 6 -4.69 6.47 8.66
N ALA A 7 -4.93 6.99 9.86
CA ALA A 7 -3.90 7.61 10.70
C ALA A 7 -2.77 6.62 11.08
N ALA A 8 -3.11 5.37 11.40
CA ALA A 8 -2.12 4.33 11.67
C ALA A 8 -1.26 3.99 10.43
N ILE A 9 -1.85 3.97 9.24
CA ILE A 9 -1.09 3.81 7.99
C ILE A 9 -0.15 5.00 7.79
N VAL A 10 -0.64 6.24 7.89
CA VAL A 10 0.19 7.45 7.71
C VAL A 10 1.38 7.43 8.67
N ARG A 11 1.16 7.03 9.94
CA ARG A 11 2.24 6.86 10.92
C ARG A 11 3.29 5.84 10.46
N ALA A 12 2.84 4.66 10.02
CA ALA A 12 3.76 3.61 9.53
C ALA A 12 4.54 4.06 8.27
N LEU A 13 3.93 4.87 7.41
CA LEU A 13 4.61 5.47 6.25
C LEU A 13 5.65 6.51 6.67
N GLY A 14 5.35 7.32 7.69
CA GLY A 14 6.30 8.23 8.32
C GLY A 14 7.52 7.50 8.89
N ASP A 15 7.30 6.38 9.57
CA ASP A 15 8.38 5.55 10.10
C ASP A 15 9.25 4.96 8.97
N LEU A 16 8.65 4.51 7.86
CA LEU A 16 9.40 4.03 6.69
C LEU A 16 10.26 5.14 6.05
N TRP A 17 9.71 6.35 5.91
CA TRP A 17 10.44 7.50 5.40
C TRP A 17 11.63 7.85 6.29
N ALA A 18 11.42 7.90 7.61
CA ALA A 18 12.49 8.15 8.58
C ALA A 18 13.61 7.10 8.52
N ASN A 19 13.30 5.87 8.09
CA ASN A 19 14.25 4.77 7.91
C ASN A 19 14.85 4.70 6.48
N GLY A 20 14.61 5.70 5.63
CA GLY A 20 15.25 5.83 4.31
C GLY A 20 14.52 5.16 3.15
N CYS A 21 13.27 4.72 3.32
CA CYS A 21 12.45 4.30 2.17
C CYS A 21 11.98 5.55 1.41
N PRO A 22 12.24 5.67 0.08
CA PRO A 22 12.00 6.92 -0.65
C PRO A 22 10.54 7.12 -1.10
N VAL A 23 9.76 6.04 -1.28
CA VAL A 23 8.38 6.11 -1.81
C VAL A 23 7.40 6.86 -0.90
N PRO A 24 7.39 6.68 0.44
CA PRO A 24 6.46 7.38 1.33
C PRO A 24 6.93 8.79 1.73
N ALA A 25 7.39 9.58 0.76
CA ALA A 25 7.71 11.00 0.98
C ALA A 25 6.53 11.72 1.67
N PRO A 26 6.78 12.69 2.58
CA PRO A 26 5.75 13.31 3.42
C PRO A 26 4.50 13.80 2.64
N GLU A 27 4.71 14.41 1.48
CA GLU A 27 3.66 14.92 0.58
C GLU A 27 2.79 13.82 -0.06
N HIS A 28 3.20 12.55 0.03
CA HIS A 28 2.51 11.41 -0.58
C HIS A 28 1.84 10.50 0.44
N GLN A 29 2.16 10.59 1.73
CA GLN A 29 1.71 9.65 2.76
C GLN A 29 0.18 9.54 2.84
N GLU A 30 -0.50 10.68 2.85
CA GLU A 30 -1.96 10.74 2.90
C GLU A 30 -2.61 10.07 1.69
N ARG A 31 -2.10 10.37 0.49
CA ARG A 31 -2.59 9.79 -0.77
C ARG A 31 -2.26 8.30 -0.87
N LEU A 32 -1.09 7.87 -0.39
CA LEU A 32 -0.69 6.46 -0.33
C LEU A 32 -1.62 5.68 0.60
N ALA A 33 -1.97 6.24 1.76
CA ALA A 33 -2.94 5.65 2.68
C ALA A 33 -4.31 5.49 2.02
N ASP A 34 -4.82 6.53 1.36
CA ASP A 34 -6.14 6.50 0.70
C ASP A 34 -6.20 5.47 -0.44
N VAL A 35 -5.19 5.45 -1.31
CA VAL A 35 -5.08 4.45 -2.38
C VAL A 35 -4.95 3.05 -1.80
N GLY A 36 -4.13 2.90 -0.75
CA GLY A 36 -3.87 1.62 -0.09
C GLY A 36 -5.13 1.00 0.51
N VAL A 37 -5.85 1.75 1.34
CA VAL A 37 -7.11 1.30 1.96
C VAL A 37 -8.13 0.91 0.89
N ARG A 38 -8.29 1.74 -0.15
CA ARG A 38 -9.24 1.48 -1.24
C ARG A 38 -8.89 0.19 -1.99
N ARG A 39 -7.61 0.00 -2.32
CA ARG A 39 -7.12 -1.19 -3.05
C ARG A 39 -7.28 -2.45 -2.22
N TRP A 40 -6.87 -2.40 -0.95
CA TRP A 40 -6.95 -3.52 -0.01
C TRP A 40 -8.39 -4.03 0.16
N ARG A 41 -9.35 -3.12 0.38
CA ARG A 41 -10.77 -3.50 0.51
C ARG A 41 -11.39 -4.00 -0.80
N SER A 42 -10.87 -3.55 -1.94
CA SER A 42 -11.39 -3.92 -3.25
C SER A 42 -10.88 -5.27 -3.76
N VAL A 43 -9.91 -5.89 -3.09
CA VAL A 43 -9.33 -7.17 -3.52
C VAL A 43 -10.37 -8.29 -3.40
N ALA A 44 -11.11 -8.36 -2.28
CA ALA A 44 -12.13 -9.38 -2.03
C ALA A 44 -13.22 -9.39 -3.11
N ARG A 45 -13.62 -8.20 -3.59
CA ARG A 45 -14.61 -8.05 -4.68
C ARG A 45 -14.12 -8.59 -6.02
N ARG A 46 -12.82 -8.55 -6.28
CA ARG A 46 -12.23 -8.93 -7.58
C ARG A 46 -11.99 -10.43 -7.72
N HIS A 47 -11.94 -11.18 -6.61
CA HIS A 47 -11.57 -12.60 -6.63
C HIS A 47 -12.75 -13.60 -6.65
N ARG A 48 -13.98 -13.19 -6.97
CA ARG A 48 -15.17 -14.06 -7.22
C ARG A 48 -15.25 -15.30 -6.31
N GLY A 49 -15.11 -15.12 -4.99
CA GLY A 49 -15.24 -16.20 -4.00
C GLY A 49 -13.94 -16.91 -3.61
N ARG A 50 -12.80 -16.59 -4.23
CA ARG A 50 -11.47 -17.01 -3.74
C ARG A 50 -10.97 -16.00 -2.70
N ARG A 51 -10.46 -16.48 -1.57
CA ARG A 51 -9.71 -15.66 -0.61
C ARG A 51 -8.24 -15.62 -1.07
N PRO A 52 -7.76 -14.50 -1.64
CA PRO A 52 -6.35 -14.37 -1.98
C PRO A 52 -5.50 -14.47 -0.71
N SER A 53 -4.32 -15.08 -0.82
CA SER A 53 -3.35 -15.10 0.28
C SER A 53 -2.88 -13.67 0.59
N THR A 54 -2.33 -13.45 1.79
CA THR A 54 -1.76 -12.15 2.17
C THR A 54 -0.72 -11.67 1.16
N ASP A 55 0.14 -12.56 0.67
CA ASP A 55 1.13 -12.22 -0.37
C ASP A 55 0.48 -11.79 -1.68
N GLN A 56 -0.60 -12.46 -2.09
CA GLN A 56 -1.35 -12.07 -3.29
C GLN A 56 -2.02 -10.69 -3.11
N ARG A 57 -2.52 -10.38 -1.90
CA ARG A 57 -3.08 -9.06 -1.57
C ARG A 57 -2.00 -7.98 -1.58
N ILE A 58 -0.81 -8.27 -1.04
CA ILE A 58 0.35 -7.36 -1.07
C ILE A 58 0.75 -7.09 -2.52
N GLN A 59 0.90 -8.13 -3.35
CA GLN A 59 1.26 -7.97 -4.76
C GLN A 59 0.20 -7.20 -5.57
N ASP A 60 -1.09 -7.38 -5.27
CA ASP A 60 -2.14 -6.55 -5.85
C ASP A 60 -2.04 -5.07 -5.42
N LEU A 61 -1.72 -4.85 -4.14
CA LEU A 61 -1.52 -3.52 -3.60
C LEU A 61 -0.32 -2.82 -4.26
N VAL A 62 0.82 -3.49 -4.40
CA VAL A 62 2.02 -2.98 -5.12
C VAL A 62 1.64 -2.51 -6.51
N ARG A 63 0.98 -3.37 -7.30
CA ARG A 63 0.48 -3.00 -8.65
C ARG A 63 -0.45 -1.79 -8.60
N GLY A 64 -1.31 -1.73 -7.58
CA GLY A 64 -2.26 -0.64 -7.38
C GLY A 64 -1.61 0.70 -7.03
N LEU A 65 -0.51 0.68 -6.26
CA LEU A 65 0.28 1.86 -5.87
C LEU A 65 1.12 2.34 -7.05
N VAL A 66 1.88 1.45 -7.69
CA VAL A 66 2.64 1.77 -8.92
C VAL A 66 1.73 2.42 -9.95
N ALA A 67 0.55 1.83 -10.20
CA ALA A 67 -0.41 2.39 -11.16
C ALA A 67 -0.97 3.77 -10.79
N ALA A 68 -0.85 4.20 -9.53
CA ALA A 68 -1.40 5.46 -9.04
C ALA A 68 -0.35 6.58 -8.92
N PHE A 69 0.93 6.22 -8.78
CA PHE A 69 2.02 7.15 -8.51
C PHE A 69 3.02 7.24 -9.67
N GLU A 70 3.13 6.20 -10.50
CA GLU A 70 4.04 6.18 -11.64
C GLU A 70 3.27 6.42 -12.95
N LEU A 71 3.76 7.38 -13.73
CA LEU A 71 3.21 7.68 -15.07
C LEU A 71 3.51 6.54 -16.04
N ASP A 72 4.73 6.02 -16.01
CA ASP A 72 5.15 4.88 -16.82
C ASP A 72 5.54 3.70 -15.93
N ARG A 73 4.71 2.65 -15.96
CA ARG A 73 4.93 1.45 -15.16
C ARG A 73 6.12 0.62 -15.63
N ALA A 74 6.54 0.77 -16.89
CA ALA A 74 7.69 0.08 -17.42
C ALA A 74 9.00 0.60 -16.82
N LEU A 75 9.00 1.84 -16.30
CA LEU A 75 10.18 2.50 -15.73
C LEU A 75 10.35 2.28 -14.23
N VAL A 76 9.39 1.62 -13.55
CA VAL A 76 9.49 1.35 -12.11
C VAL A 76 10.72 0.51 -11.79
N GLY A 77 11.00 -0.54 -12.58
CA GLY A 77 12.19 -1.36 -12.45
C GLY A 77 12.49 -1.75 -10.97
N PRO A 78 13.71 -1.47 -10.46
CA PRO A 78 14.09 -1.74 -9.08
C PRO A 78 13.25 -1.04 -7.99
N LEU A 79 12.61 0.10 -8.30
CA LEU A 79 11.76 0.85 -7.34
C LEU A 79 10.55 0.05 -6.87
N VAL A 80 10.20 -1.05 -7.57
CA VAL A 80 9.13 -1.95 -7.13
C VAL A 80 9.37 -2.49 -5.72
N ARG A 81 10.63 -2.62 -5.28
CA ARG A 81 10.98 -3.05 -3.92
C ARG A 81 10.56 -2.04 -2.86
N ASP A 82 10.66 -0.74 -3.16
CA ASP A 82 10.20 0.30 -2.24
C ASP A 82 8.68 0.32 -2.16
N TYR A 83 8.00 0.11 -3.30
CA TYR A 83 6.55 -0.09 -3.32
C TYR A 83 6.12 -1.36 -2.56
N GLU A 84 6.91 -2.44 -2.60
CA GLU A 84 6.68 -3.64 -1.79
C GLU A 84 6.81 -3.35 -0.29
N CYS A 85 7.83 -2.59 0.14
CA CYS A 85 7.98 -2.15 1.53
C CYS A 85 6.77 -1.34 1.99
N VAL A 86 6.34 -0.36 1.19
CA VAL A 86 5.14 0.44 1.48
C VAL A 86 3.89 -0.43 1.54
N ALA A 87 3.70 -1.34 0.57
CA ALA A 87 2.55 -2.23 0.55
C ALA A 87 2.50 -3.16 1.77
N ARG A 88 3.64 -3.65 2.25
CA ARG A 88 3.74 -4.46 3.48
C ARG A 88 3.36 -3.67 4.73
N ALA A 89 3.80 -2.41 4.86
CA ALA A 89 3.42 -1.57 5.99
C ALA A 89 1.91 -1.33 6.03
N ILE A 90 1.31 -1.00 4.88
CA ILE A 90 -0.14 -0.84 4.75
C ILE A 90 -0.86 -2.16 5.10
N ALA A 91 -0.41 -3.28 4.53
CA ALA A 91 -1.00 -4.60 4.78
C ALA A 91 -0.94 -4.99 6.27
N GLY A 92 0.16 -4.69 6.96
CA GLY A 92 0.33 -4.94 8.38
C GLY A 92 -0.74 -4.24 9.21
N VAL A 93 -0.91 -2.93 9.01
CA VAL A 93 -1.95 -2.15 9.69
C VAL A 93 -3.35 -2.67 9.34
N MET A 94 -3.61 -2.97 8.07
CA MET A 94 -4.93 -3.42 7.62
C MET A 94 -5.30 -4.80 8.16
N THR A 95 -4.32 -5.69 8.36
CA THR A 95 -4.56 -7.04 8.89
C THR A 95 -4.74 -7.03 10.40
N SER A 96 -4.08 -6.11 11.13
CA SER A 96 -4.30 -5.93 12.57
C SER A 96 -5.63 -5.25 12.92
N ALA A 97 -6.30 -4.63 11.94
CA ALA A 97 -7.57 -3.94 12.09
C ALA A 97 -8.77 -4.77 11.57
N GLU A 98 -8.53 -5.93 10.95
CA GLU A 98 -9.53 -6.94 10.55
C GLU A 98 -9.84 -7.86 11.74
#